data_AF-A0A661CNU1-F1
#
_entry.id   AF-A0A661CNU1-F1
#
_cell.length_a   1.000
_cell.length_b   1.000
_cell.length_c   1.000
_cell.angle_alpha   90.00
_cell.angle_beta   90.00
_cell.angle_gamma   90.00
#
_symmetry.space_group_name_H-M   'P 1'
#
loop_
_entity.id
_entity.type
_entity.pdbx_description
1 polymer ?
#
loop_
_entity_poly.entity_id
_entity_poly.type
_entity_poly.pdbx_seq_one_letter_code
_entity_poly.pdbx_strand_id
1 'polypeptide(L)'
;RFVNQIEIEYYTNKEMFDIIHIMAEQRDLTIDDEAATILAVCSQGVARLGENHVRGLYEAACFYTPESANHLTTELAQKYIRTAQYVPDGLKYRQIRILDFLFKRGRHKGLWAKSGEAAICDHLGVDRTLYKESLEPQLMTRGLIERGSRGRSLTDKGEAYLKAVTTAFPETLE
;
A
#
# COMPACT_ATOMS: atom_id res chain seq x y z
N ARG A 1 7.27 16.95 30.99
CA ARG A 1 8.27 16.06 30.37
C ARG A 1 7.69 14.66 30.47
N PHE A 2 7.55 13.93 29.37
CA PHE A 2 7.08 12.54 29.44
C PHE A 2 8.18 11.67 30.05
N VAL A 3 7.83 10.85 31.04
CA VAL A 3 8.79 9.99 31.76
C VAL A 3 9.20 8.79 30.90
N ASN A 4 8.24 8.24 30.16
CA ASN A 4 8.47 7.16 29.21
C ASN A 4 8.11 7.65 27.80
N GLN A 5 9.01 7.43 26.85
CA GLN A 5 8.77 7.61 25.43
C GLN A 5 8.98 6.25 24.78
N ILE A 6 7.94 5.73 24.12
CA ILE A 6 7.98 4.46 23.41
C ILE A 6 7.79 4.79 21.94
N GLU A 7 8.75 4.38 21.12
CA GLU A 7 8.65 4.44 19.67
C GLU A 7 8.22 3.07 19.17
N ILE A 8 7.17 3.06 18.34
CA ILE A 8 6.63 1.83 17.75
C ILE A 8 7.13 1.79 16.32
N GLU A 9 7.86 0.73 15.98
CA GLU A 9 8.34 0.50 14.62
C GLU A 9 7.30 -0.25 13.79
N TYR A 10 7.47 -0.20 12.46
CA TYR A 10 6.67 -1.02 11.55
C TYR A 10 7.08 -2.49 11.69
N TYR A 11 6.08 -3.37 11.68
CA TYR A 11 6.31 -4.80 11.63
C TYR A 11 6.96 -5.19 10.31
N THR A 12 7.85 -6.17 10.36
CA THR A 12 8.39 -6.83 9.18
C THR A 12 7.30 -7.66 8.48
N ASN A 13 7.50 -8.02 7.21
CA ASN A 13 6.56 -8.89 6.49
C ASN A 13 6.38 -10.25 7.18
N LYS A 14 7.44 -10.75 7.86
CA LYS A 14 7.38 -12.01 8.61
C LYS A 14 6.51 -11.87 9.87
N GLU A 15 6.73 -10.83 10.65
CA GLU A 15 5.87 -10.57 11.82
C GLU A 15 4.43 -10.30 11.40
N MET A 16 4.22 -9.58 10.29
CA MET A 16 2.88 -9.36 9.74
C MET A 16 2.23 -10.66 9.28
N PHE A 17 2.97 -11.59 8.68
CA PHE A 17 2.46 -12.92 8.33
C PHE A 17 1.92 -13.65 9.58
N ASP A 18 2.71 -13.71 10.65
CA ASP A 18 2.31 -14.33 11.91
C ASP A 18 1.07 -13.62 12.52
N ILE A 19 1.06 -12.28 12.49
CA ILE A 19 -0.07 -11.47 12.96
C ILE A 19 -1.34 -11.76 12.16
N ILE A 20 -1.25 -11.93 10.84
CA ILE A 20 -2.41 -12.23 9.98
C ILE A 20 -3.00 -13.59 10.33
N HIS A 21 -2.18 -14.62 10.57
CA HIS A 21 -2.67 -15.92 11.04
C HIS A 21 -3.39 -15.81 12.38
N ILE A 22 -2.81 -15.09 13.34
CA ILE A 22 -3.45 -14.86 14.65
C ILE A 22 -4.80 -14.15 14.49
N MET A 23 -4.88 -13.14 13.61
CA MET A 23 -6.11 -12.38 13.36
C MET A 23 -7.21 -13.22 12.69
N ALA A 24 -6.82 -14.18 11.84
CA ALA A 24 -7.74 -15.13 11.21
C ALA A 24 -8.24 -16.18 12.22
N GLU A 25 -7.34 -16.76 13.01
CA GLU A 25 -7.67 -17.73 14.06
C GLU A 25 -8.63 -17.15 15.10
N GLN A 26 -8.40 -15.90 15.55
CA GLN A 26 -9.30 -15.19 16.46
C GLN A 26 -10.72 -14.98 15.92
N ARG A 27 -10.94 -15.22 14.63
CA ARG A 27 -12.22 -15.09 13.93
C ARG A 27 -12.78 -16.45 13.48
N ASP A 28 -12.19 -17.55 13.93
CA ASP A 28 -12.52 -18.91 13.49
C ASP A 28 -12.36 -19.11 11.97
N LEU A 29 -11.38 -18.41 11.37
CA LEU A 29 -11.05 -18.50 9.95
C LEU A 29 -9.75 -19.29 9.75
N THR A 30 -9.68 -20.03 8.65
CA THR A 30 -8.44 -20.59 8.11
C THR A 30 -7.99 -19.74 6.93
N ILE A 31 -6.68 -19.58 6.75
CA ILE A 31 -6.09 -18.80 5.66
C ILE A 31 -4.89 -19.54 5.09
N ASP A 32 -4.77 -19.55 3.77
CA ASP A 32 -3.58 -20.11 3.11
C ASP A 32 -2.33 -19.29 3.43
N ASP A 33 -1.17 -19.94 3.49
CA ASP A 33 0.10 -19.26 3.76
C ASP A 33 0.42 -18.22 2.66
N GLU A 34 0.15 -18.52 1.38
CA GLU A 34 0.33 -17.51 0.32
C GLU A 34 -0.67 -16.34 0.45
N ALA A 35 -1.92 -16.61 0.85
CA ALA A 35 -2.89 -15.56 1.12
C ALA A 35 -2.43 -14.65 2.27
N ALA A 36 -1.97 -15.23 3.38
CA ALA A 36 -1.44 -14.48 4.52
C ALA A 36 -0.22 -13.65 4.12
N THR A 37 0.66 -14.19 3.29
CA THR A 37 1.83 -13.47 2.75
C THR A 37 1.43 -12.26 1.92
N ILE A 38 0.43 -12.41 1.03
CA ILE A 38 -0.10 -11.31 0.21
C ILE A 38 -0.66 -10.20 1.11
N LEU A 39 -1.46 -10.55 2.12
CA LEU A 39 -2.03 -9.57 3.04
C LEU A 39 -0.94 -8.90 3.89
N ALA A 40 0.07 -9.64 4.34
CA ALA A 40 1.19 -9.12 5.12
C ALA A 40 1.96 -8.03 4.36
N VAL A 41 2.27 -8.27 3.08
CA VAL A 41 2.94 -7.30 2.20
C VAL A 41 2.05 -6.05 1.98
N CYS A 42 0.75 -6.25 1.74
CA CYS A 42 -0.21 -5.14 1.56
C CYS A 42 -0.44 -4.32 2.84
N SER A 43 -0.19 -4.90 4.01
CA SER A 43 -0.36 -4.24 5.30
C SER A 43 0.72 -3.21 5.61
N GLN A 44 1.81 -3.17 4.83
CA GLN A 44 2.87 -2.16 4.94
C GLN A 44 3.46 -2.04 6.36
N GLY A 45 3.53 -3.17 7.09
CA GLY A 45 4.01 -3.24 8.46
C GLY A 45 3.08 -2.62 9.51
N VAL A 46 1.81 -2.36 9.17
CA VAL A 46 0.81 -1.80 10.06
C VAL A 46 -0.21 -2.86 10.42
N ALA A 47 -0.20 -3.34 11.67
CA ALA A 47 -1.12 -4.37 12.15
C ALA A 47 -2.60 -4.02 11.90
N ARG A 48 -2.98 -2.75 12.07
CA ARG A 48 -4.35 -2.28 11.79
C ARG A 48 -4.76 -2.42 10.32
N LEU A 49 -3.82 -2.27 9.38
CA LEU A 49 -4.08 -2.54 7.97
C LEU A 49 -4.26 -4.03 7.73
N GLY A 50 -3.44 -4.87 8.37
CA GLY A 50 -3.58 -6.32 8.33
C GLY A 50 -4.95 -6.79 8.81
N GLU A 51 -5.43 -6.26 9.92
CA GLU A 51 -6.76 -6.58 10.44
C GLU A 51 -7.87 -6.19 9.47
N ASN A 52 -7.76 -5.01 8.85
CA ASN A 52 -8.70 -4.57 7.83
C ASN A 52 -8.67 -5.47 6.59
N HIS A 53 -7.50 -5.98 6.23
CA HIS A 53 -7.34 -6.91 5.12
C HIS A 53 -7.96 -8.28 5.42
N VAL A 54 -7.74 -8.85 6.59
CA VAL A 54 -8.39 -10.11 7.00
C VAL A 54 -9.91 -9.96 6.99
N ARG A 55 -10.42 -8.86 7.57
CA ARG A 55 -11.85 -8.57 7.57
C ARG A 55 -12.42 -8.40 6.16
N GLY A 56 -11.75 -7.62 5.31
CA GLY A 56 -12.20 -7.39 3.94
C GLY A 56 -12.14 -8.65 3.08
N LEU A 57 -11.14 -9.50 3.30
CA LEU A 57 -11.02 -10.79 2.62
C LEU A 57 -12.14 -11.75 3.07
N TYR A 58 -12.47 -11.77 4.35
CA TYR A 58 -13.60 -12.53 4.87
C TYR A 58 -14.95 -12.04 4.30
N GLU A 59 -15.16 -10.72 4.23
CA GLU A 59 -16.34 -10.14 3.59
C GLU A 59 -16.43 -10.55 2.11
N ALA A 60 -15.28 -10.56 1.40
CA ALA A 60 -15.21 -11.07 0.03
C ALA A 60 -15.52 -12.58 -0.05
N ALA A 61 -15.07 -13.38 0.92
CA ALA A 61 -15.37 -14.81 1.00
C ALA A 61 -16.87 -15.06 1.18
N CYS A 62 -17.51 -14.32 2.08
CA CYS A 62 -18.97 -14.38 2.29
C CYS A 62 -19.75 -14.07 1.00
N PHE A 63 -19.23 -13.18 0.16
CA PHE A 63 -19.87 -12.78 -1.08
C PHE A 63 -19.61 -13.75 -2.24
N TYR A 64 -18.37 -14.19 -2.45
CA TYR A 64 -17.99 -15.00 -3.61
C TYR A 64 -18.09 -16.50 -3.38
N THR A 65 -17.89 -16.96 -2.15
CA THR A 65 -17.80 -18.39 -1.79
C THR A 65 -18.49 -18.64 -0.44
N PRO A 66 -19.82 -18.39 -0.33
CA PRO A 66 -20.53 -18.43 0.96
C PRO A 66 -20.47 -19.80 1.64
N GLU A 67 -20.42 -20.89 0.86
CA GLU A 67 -20.35 -22.27 1.37
C GLU A 67 -19.00 -22.61 2.03
N SER A 68 -17.95 -21.83 1.75
CA SER A 68 -16.58 -22.01 2.26
C SER A 68 -15.99 -20.71 2.81
N ALA A 69 -16.83 -19.81 3.33
CA ALA A 69 -16.41 -18.47 3.74
C ALA A 69 -15.44 -18.45 4.93
N ASN A 70 -15.33 -19.56 5.66
CA ASN A 70 -14.37 -19.78 6.75
C ASN A 70 -12.96 -20.13 6.26
N HIS A 71 -12.76 -20.30 4.96
CA HIS A 71 -11.47 -20.61 4.35
C HIS A 71 -11.07 -19.53 3.35
N LEU A 72 -10.05 -18.74 3.72
CA LEU A 72 -9.55 -17.61 2.95
C LEU A 72 -8.45 -18.08 1.99
N THR A 73 -8.82 -18.35 0.74
CA THR A 73 -7.89 -18.89 -0.25
C THR A 73 -6.98 -17.83 -0.88
N THR A 74 -5.88 -18.29 -1.46
CA THR A 74 -4.92 -17.46 -2.20
C THR A 74 -5.56 -16.74 -3.40
N GLU A 75 -6.42 -17.40 -4.17
CA GLU A 75 -7.10 -16.80 -5.33
C GLU A 75 -8.04 -15.67 -4.88
N LEU A 76 -8.75 -15.91 -3.76
CA LEU A 76 -9.63 -14.90 -3.19
C LEU A 76 -8.81 -13.70 -2.71
N ALA A 77 -7.67 -13.92 -2.05
CA ALA A 77 -6.77 -12.86 -1.63
C ALA A 77 -6.28 -12.01 -2.80
N GLN A 78 -5.83 -12.64 -3.89
CA GLN A 78 -5.39 -11.95 -5.11
C GLN A 78 -6.50 -11.11 -5.76
N LYS A 79 -7.74 -11.62 -5.75
CA LYS A 79 -8.90 -10.87 -6.26
C LYS A 79 -9.23 -9.69 -5.35
N TYR A 80 -9.29 -9.93 -4.04
CA TYR A 80 -9.59 -8.93 -3.02
C TYR A 80 -8.59 -7.76 -3.08
N ILE A 81 -7.28 -8.00 -3.12
CA ILE A 81 -6.29 -6.91 -3.13
C ILE A 81 -6.40 -6.03 -4.38
N ARG A 82 -6.74 -6.61 -5.53
CA ARG A 82 -7.00 -5.84 -6.76
C ARG A 82 -8.25 -4.98 -6.64
N THR A 83 -9.34 -5.53 -6.11
CA THR A 83 -10.55 -4.75 -5.83
C THR A 83 -10.29 -3.66 -4.77
N ALA A 84 -9.43 -3.93 -3.79
CA ALA A 84 -8.98 -2.96 -2.80
C ALA A 84 -7.96 -1.94 -3.34
N GLN A 85 -7.66 -1.97 -4.64
CA GLN A 85 -6.74 -1.07 -5.33
C GLN A 85 -5.30 -1.14 -4.80
N TYR A 86 -4.81 -2.36 -4.59
CA TYR A 86 -3.41 -2.65 -4.31
C TYR A 86 -2.80 -3.43 -5.47
N VAL A 87 -1.54 -3.14 -5.75
CA VAL A 87 -0.68 -4.02 -6.55
C VAL A 87 -0.08 -5.12 -5.67
N PRO A 88 0.33 -6.27 -6.24
CA PRO A 88 0.80 -7.42 -5.46
C PRO A 88 2.00 -7.16 -4.55
N ASP A 89 2.79 -6.12 -4.83
CA ASP A 89 3.93 -5.71 -3.99
C ASP A 89 3.53 -4.78 -2.83
N GLY A 90 2.24 -4.55 -2.62
CA GLY A 90 1.67 -3.84 -1.48
C GLY A 90 1.57 -2.33 -1.61
N LEU A 91 1.87 -1.73 -2.77
CA LEU A 91 1.50 -0.32 -3.00
C LEU A 91 0.02 -0.17 -3.39
N LYS A 92 -0.57 0.94 -2.98
CA LYS A 92 -1.91 1.36 -3.38
C LYS A 92 -1.87 2.02 -4.76
N TYR A 93 -2.95 1.93 -5.52
CA TYR A 93 -3.06 2.60 -6.82
C TYR A 93 -2.89 4.12 -6.68
N ARG A 94 -3.39 4.70 -5.58
CA ARG A 94 -3.16 6.12 -5.25
C ARG A 94 -1.68 6.47 -5.08
N GLN A 95 -0.87 5.55 -4.56
CA GLN A 95 0.58 5.73 -4.45
C GLN A 95 1.25 5.69 -5.82
N ILE A 96 0.81 4.80 -6.70
CA ILE A 96 1.28 4.74 -8.09
C ILE A 96 0.92 6.03 -8.84
N ARG A 97 -0.29 6.55 -8.65
CA ARG A 97 -0.72 7.84 -9.21
C ARG A 97 0.11 9.03 -8.71
N ILE A 98 0.61 8.99 -7.47
CA ILE A 98 1.59 9.97 -6.98
C ILE A 98 2.89 9.89 -7.81
N LEU A 99 3.41 8.68 -8.04
CA LEU A 99 4.61 8.49 -8.85
C LEU A 99 4.41 8.99 -10.29
N ASP A 100 3.27 8.68 -10.91
CA ASP A 100 2.92 9.15 -12.25
C ASP A 100 2.80 10.68 -12.33
N PHE A 101 2.17 11.32 -11.35
CA PHE A 101 2.11 12.77 -11.28
C PHE A 101 3.51 13.40 -11.20
N LEU A 102 4.37 12.87 -10.34
CA LEU A 102 5.76 13.35 -10.21
C LEU A 102 6.54 13.11 -11.51
N PHE A 103 6.35 11.98 -12.17
CA PHE A 103 6.99 11.64 -13.43
C PHE A 103 6.59 12.61 -14.56
N LYS A 104 5.29 12.82 -14.78
CA LYS A 104 4.76 13.74 -15.79
C LYS A 104 5.25 15.17 -15.53
N ARG A 105 5.21 15.62 -14.28
CA ARG A 105 5.66 16.96 -13.89
C ARG A 105 7.17 17.14 -14.06
N GLY A 106 7.96 16.10 -13.77
CA GLY A 106 9.39 15.99 -14.07
C GLY A 106 9.70 16.18 -15.55
N ARG A 107 8.97 15.48 -16.43
CA ARG A 107 9.14 15.59 -17.88
C ARG A 107 8.82 16.98 -18.43
N HIS A 108 7.72 17.58 -17.98
CA HIS A 108 7.28 18.89 -18.49
C HIS A 108 8.14 20.08 -18.05
N LYS A 109 8.86 19.98 -16.93
CA LYS A 109 9.62 21.10 -16.34
C LYS A 109 11.12 20.83 -16.18
N GLY A 110 11.62 19.74 -16.76
CA GLY A 110 13.01 19.27 -16.64
C GLY A 110 13.30 18.52 -15.34
N LEU A 111 14.47 17.86 -15.24
CA LEU A 111 14.89 16.96 -14.15
C LEU A 111 14.77 17.52 -12.72
N TRP A 112 14.55 18.82 -12.54
CA TRP A 112 14.53 19.51 -11.25
C TRP A 112 13.12 19.86 -10.76
N ALA A 113 12.06 19.39 -11.44
CA ALA A 113 10.68 19.75 -11.13
C ALA A 113 10.19 19.07 -9.85
N LYS A 114 10.49 19.68 -8.72
CA LYS A 114 9.96 19.27 -7.42
C LYS A 114 8.51 19.72 -7.28
N SER A 115 7.68 18.87 -6.69
CA SER A 115 6.28 19.17 -6.44
C SER A 115 6.04 19.41 -4.96
N GLY A 116 5.41 20.54 -4.64
CA GLY A 116 4.92 20.80 -3.30
C GLY A 116 3.81 19.82 -2.94
N GLU A 117 3.71 19.47 -1.66
CA GLU A 117 2.68 18.58 -1.13
C GLU A 117 1.27 19.02 -1.50
N ALA A 118 0.98 20.32 -1.40
CA ALA A 118 -0.31 20.89 -1.78
C ALA A 118 -0.67 20.53 -3.22
N ALA A 119 0.25 20.73 -4.17
CA ALA A 119 0.01 20.44 -5.57
C ALA A 119 -0.22 18.94 -5.84
N ILE A 120 0.42 18.06 -5.07
CA ILE A 120 0.20 16.60 -5.17
C ILE A 120 -1.20 16.29 -4.64
N CYS A 121 -1.53 16.77 -3.44
CA CYS A 121 -2.83 16.53 -2.79
C CYS A 121 -4.00 17.05 -3.64
N ASP A 122 -3.89 18.27 -4.17
CA ASP A 122 -4.91 18.91 -5.00
C ASP A 122 -5.12 18.13 -6.30
N HIS A 123 -4.05 17.61 -6.92
CA HIS A 123 -4.16 16.81 -8.14
C HIS A 123 -4.80 15.44 -7.89
N LEU A 124 -4.51 14.81 -6.75
CA LEU A 124 -5.05 13.50 -6.39
C LEU A 124 -6.42 13.58 -5.71
N GLY A 125 -6.88 14.77 -5.31
CA GLY A 125 -8.09 14.93 -4.49
C GLY A 125 -7.96 14.26 -3.12
N VAL A 126 -6.76 14.28 -2.53
CA VAL A 126 -6.45 13.59 -1.27
C VAL A 126 -6.16 14.62 -0.18
N ASP A 127 -6.62 14.34 1.04
CA ASP A 127 -6.30 15.16 2.20
C ASP A 127 -4.79 15.14 2.53
N ARG A 128 -4.27 16.29 2.98
CA ARG A 128 -2.84 16.44 3.30
C ARG A 128 -2.39 15.55 4.46
N THR A 129 -3.26 15.33 5.43
CA THR A 129 -3.00 14.44 6.58
C THR A 129 -2.85 13.01 6.10
N LEU A 130 -3.78 12.53 5.27
CA LEU A 130 -3.70 11.20 4.68
C LEU A 130 -2.42 11.02 3.84
N TYR A 131 -2.05 12.03 3.05
CA TYR A 131 -0.82 12.00 2.27
C TYR A 131 0.41 11.86 3.17
N LYS A 132 0.55 12.72 4.19
CA LYS A 132 1.71 12.74 5.08
C LYS A 132 1.83 11.51 5.98
N GLU A 133 0.71 11.02 6.50
CA GLU A 133 0.72 9.96 7.52
C GLU A 133 0.68 8.57 6.92
N SER A 134 0.11 8.39 5.72
CA SER A 134 -0.07 7.06 5.12
C SER A 134 0.62 6.87 3.77
N LEU A 135 0.52 7.84 2.86
CA LEU A 135 0.96 7.61 1.47
C LEU A 135 2.45 7.88 1.27
N GLU A 136 2.92 9.05 1.71
CA GLU A 136 4.30 9.52 1.55
C GLU A 136 5.32 8.63 2.27
N PRO A 137 5.12 8.22 3.55
CA PRO A 137 6.15 7.49 4.30
C PRO A 137 6.55 6.18 3.63
N GLN A 138 5.59 5.46 3.04
CA GLN A 138 5.83 4.19 2.37
C GLN A 138 6.58 4.37 1.05
N LEU A 139 6.26 5.43 0.28
CA LEU A 139 7.00 5.76 -0.94
C LEU A 139 8.44 6.18 -0.65
N MET A 140 8.65 6.94 0.44
CA MET A 140 9.98 7.36 0.89
C MET A 140 10.80 6.19 1.42
N THR A 141 10.21 5.33 2.25
CA THR A 141 10.89 4.16 2.84
C THR A 141 11.35 3.18 1.75
N ARG A 142 10.56 3.03 0.67
CA ARG A 142 10.96 2.23 -0.50
C ARG A 142 11.97 2.93 -1.41
N GLY A 143 12.29 4.20 -1.16
CA GLY A 143 13.22 5.01 -1.96
C GLY A 143 12.68 5.39 -3.34
N LEU A 144 11.37 5.42 -3.53
CA LEU A 144 10.72 5.75 -4.82
C LEU A 144 10.60 7.26 -5.02
N ILE A 145 10.51 8.01 -3.92
CA ILE A 145 10.49 9.46 -3.91
C ILE A 145 11.51 10.00 -2.92
N GLU A 146 11.97 11.22 -3.15
CA GLU A 146 12.85 11.95 -2.24
C GLU A 146 12.22 13.28 -1.82
N ARG A 147 12.48 13.68 -0.57
CA ARG A 147 12.05 14.97 -0.01
C ARG A 147 13.19 15.97 -0.08
N GLY A 148 12.97 17.10 -0.76
CA GLY A 148 13.91 18.23 -0.81
C GLY A 148 13.28 19.54 -0.38
N SER A 149 14.09 20.59 -0.25
CA SER A 149 13.66 21.94 0.17
C SER A 149 12.55 22.55 -0.69
N ARG A 150 12.54 22.24 -1.99
CA ARG A 150 11.56 22.74 -2.96
C ARG A 150 10.37 21.79 -3.19
N GLY A 151 10.29 20.67 -2.49
CA GLY A 151 9.22 19.67 -2.64
C GLY A 151 9.74 18.26 -2.86
N ARG A 152 8.89 17.40 -3.40
CA ARG A 152 9.15 15.97 -3.63
C ARG A 152 9.57 15.73 -5.08
N SER A 153 10.53 14.84 -5.28
CA SER A 153 11.01 14.38 -6.60
C SER A 153 10.85 12.86 -6.71
N LEU A 154 10.67 12.38 -7.93
CA LEU A 154 10.78 10.96 -8.25
C LEU A 154 12.26 10.57 -8.33
N THR A 155 12.63 9.40 -7.81
CA THR A 155 13.98 8.84 -7.96
C THR A 155 14.07 7.99 -9.23
N ASP A 156 15.29 7.65 -9.68
CA ASP A 156 15.49 6.72 -10.81
C ASP A 156 14.83 5.35 -10.53
N LYS A 157 14.91 4.90 -9.27
CA LYS A 157 14.22 3.70 -8.80
C LYS A 157 12.70 3.84 -8.92
N GLY A 158 12.15 5.00 -8.54
CA GLY A 158 10.74 5.32 -8.68
C GLY A 158 10.26 5.32 -10.13
N GLU A 159 11.07 5.86 -11.05
CA GLU A 159 10.75 5.86 -12.48
C GLU A 159 10.77 4.44 -13.07
N ALA A 160 11.81 3.66 -12.78
CA ALA A 160 11.91 2.28 -13.23
C ALA A 160 10.74 1.44 -12.70
N TYR A 161 10.41 1.61 -11.42
CA TYR A 161 9.28 0.96 -10.78
C TYR A 161 7.95 1.33 -11.44
N LEU A 162 7.70 2.63 -11.66
CA LEU A 162 6.47 3.11 -12.31
C LEU A 162 6.29 2.48 -13.69
N LYS A 163 7.34 2.42 -14.51
CA LYS A 163 7.29 1.79 -15.84
C LYS A 163 6.97 0.31 -15.75
N ALA A 164 7.62 -0.41 -14.82
CA ALA A 164 7.39 -1.84 -14.64
C ALA A 164 5.93 -2.11 -14.20
N VAL A 165 5.44 -1.38 -13.22
CA VAL A 165 4.09 -1.57 -12.67
C VAL A 165 3.01 -1.17 -13.65
N THR A 166 3.15 -0.06 -14.37
CA THR A 166 2.15 0.38 -15.36
C THR A 166 2.08 -0.55 -16.57
N THR A 167 3.17 -1.26 -16.88
CA THR A 167 3.18 -2.30 -17.92
C THR A 167 2.47 -3.57 -17.44
N ALA A 168 2.68 -3.96 -16.18
CA ALA A 168 2.09 -5.18 -15.61
C ALA A 168 0.63 -5.00 -15.17
N PHE A 169 0.27 -3.81 -14.69
CA PHE A 169 -1.03 -3.45 -14.09
C PHE A 169 -1.48 -2.07 -14.61
N PRO A 170 -1.95 -2.00 -15.87
CA PRO A 170 -2.37 -0.73 -16.48
C PRO A 170 -3.55 -0.07 -15.74
N GLU A 171 -4.39 -0.85 -15.07
CA GLU A 171 -5.54 -0.38 -14.28
C GLU A 171 -5.15 0.54 -13.11
N THR A 172 -3.86 0.59 -12.75
CA THR A 172 -3.35 1.41 -11.64
C THR A 172 -3.42 2.92 -11.90
N LEU A 173 -3.57 3.32 -13.17
CA LEU A 173 -3.65 4.72 -13.61
C LEU A 173 -5.06 5.16 -14.03
N GLU A 174 -6.03 4.25 -14.03
CA GLU A 174 -7.45 4.55 -14.27
C GLU A 174 -8.11 5.20 -13.03
#